data_AF-A0A5C7G310-F1
#
_entry.id   AF-A0A5C7G310-F1
#
_cell.length_a   1.000
_cell.length_b   1.000
_cell.length_c   1.000
_cell.angle_alpha   90.00
_cell.angle_beta   90.00
_cell.angle_gamma   90.00
#
_symmetry.space_group_name_H-M   'P 1'
#
loop_
_entity.id
_entity.type
_entity.pdbx_description
1 polymer ?
#
loop_
_entity_poly.entity_id
_entity_poly.type
_entity_poly.pdbx_seq_one_letter_code
_entity_poly.pdbx_strand_id
1 'polypeptide(L)'
;MTDLRWYLPLEQCRSLDAIRRQWQPLLERAASLPGQDPVRHHDALLAFIGMSALSPHLKLAALLACVDSRDFDLRLALGALDDQVSASRAPWPGSVQDAVAGNGPAMQVASRRDWLGAFVVGRLAGLRDAMAQDGAGVAPWKDAFRKRYAEMAQRRGLPAPPLGAAPRLTRVK
;
A
#
# COMPACT_ATOMS: atom_id res chain seq x y z
N MET A 1 -17.87 9.98 7.60
CA MET A 1 -17.78 8.65 6.95
C MET A 1 -17.41 8.75 5.47
N THR A 2 -17.79 9.81 4.75
CA THR A 2 -17.38 10.08 3.37
C THR A 2 -15.86 10.19 3.21
N ASP A 3 -15.17 10.65 4.25
CA ASP A 3 -13.73 10.83 4.33
C ASP A 3 -12.92 9.53 4.20
N LEU A 4 -13.42 8.41 4.77
CA LEU A 4 -12.75 7.11 4.65
C LEU A 4 -12.98 6.43 3.31
N ARG A 5 -14.00 6.85 2.56
CA ARG A 5 -14.36 6.28 1.25
C ARG A 5 -13.78 7.07 0.07
N TRP A 6 -12.81 7.95 0.34
CA TRP A 6 -12.14 8.79 -0.67
C TRP A 6 -11.56 7.98 -1.84
N TYR A 7 -11.16 6.73 -1.57
CA TYR A 7 -10.52 5.86 -2.53
C TYR A 7 -11.48 5.18 -3.51
N LEU A 8 -12.80 5.23 -3.30
CA LEU A 8 -13.77 4.49 -4.12
C LEU A 8 -13.61 4.76 -5.64
N PRO A 9 -13.40 6.01 -6.11
CA PRO A 9 -13.15 6.26 -7.53
C PRO A 9 -11.89 5.57 -8.07
N LEU A 10 -10.90 5.29 -7.21
CA LEU A 10 -9.67 4.61 -7.63
C LEU A 10 -9.91 3.15 -7.98
N GLU A 11 -10.95 2.50 -7.48
CA GLU A 11 -11.27 1.09 -7.75
C GLU A 11 -11.62 0.82 -9.22
N GLN A 12 -12.00 1.87 -9.95
CA GLN A 12 -12.25 1.83 -11.38
C GLN A 12 -10.95 1.96 -12.20
N CYS A 13 -9.85 2.39 -11.59
CA CYS A 13 -8.56 2.49 -12.25
C CYS A 13 -8.00 1.10 -12.57
N ARG A 14 -7.27 1.03 -13.70
CA ARG A 14 -6.56 -0.18 -14.15
C ARG A 14 -5.06 0.03 -14.29
N SER A 15 -4.57 1.23 -14.04
CA SER A 15 -3.16 1.59 -14.12
C SER A 15 -2.77 2.56 -13.01
N LEU A 16 -1.49 2.54 -12.65
CA LEU A 16 -0.90 3.47 -11.70
C LEU A 16 -1.02 4.93 -12.19
N ASP A 17 -0.88 5.17 -13.50
CA ASP A 17 -1.04 6.49 -14.11
C ASP A 17 -2.43 7.09 -13.87
N ALA A 18 -3.48 6.26 -13.92
CA ALA A 18 -4.85 6.70 -13.66
C ALA A 18 -5.07 7.00 -12.17
N ILE A 19 -4.48 6.19 -11.28
CA ILE A 19 -4.54 6.41 -9.83
C ILE A 19 -3.83 7.72 -9.46
N ARG A 20 -2.60 7.93 -9.94
CA ARG A 20 -1.80 9.12 -9.62
C ARG A 20 -2.50 10.44 -9.98
N ARG A 21 -3.22 10.46 -11.11
CA ARG A 21 -3.96 11.66 -11.54
C ARG A 21 -5.11 12.03 -10.61
N GLN A 22 -5.69 11.04 -9.91
CA GLN A 22 -6.83 11.25 -9.03
C GLN A 22 -6.43 11.33 -7.56
N TRP A 23 -5.26 10.82 -7.19
CA TRP A 23 -4.81 10.65 -5.80
C TRP A 23 -4.96 11.93 -4.96
N GLN A 24 -4.22 12.97 -5.33
CA GLN A 24 -4.23 14.24 -4.60
C GLN A 24 -5.61 14.92 -4.63
N PRO A 25 -6.28 15.08 -5.79
CA PRO A 25 -7.62 15.67 -5.84
C PRO A 25 -8.67 14.95 -4.99
N LEU A 26 -8.55 13.64 -4.78
CA LEU A 26 -9.48 12.88 -3.93
C LEU A 26 -9.16 13.07 -2.45
N LEU A 27 -7.87 13.09 -2.07
CA LEU A 27 -7.47 13.39 -0.69
C LEU A 27 -7.84 14.82 -0.28
N GLU A 28 -7.67 15.78 -1.18
CA GLU A 28 -8.10 17.18 -0.99
C GLU A 28 -9.60 17.27 -0.72
N ARG A 29 -10.42 16.63 -1.56
CA ARG A 29 -11.88 16.60 -1.39
C ARG A 29 -12.32 15.91 -0.10
N ALA A 30 -11.55 14.96 0.39
CA ALA A 30 -11.79 14.29 1.67
C ALA A 30 -11.25 15.06 2.89
N ALA A 31 -10.57 16.19 2.67
CA ALA A 31 -9.81 16.93 3.69
C ALA A 31 -8.80 16.03 4.44
N SER A 32 -8.12 15.14 3.70
CA SER A 32 -7.22 14.12 4.22
C SER A 32 -5.80 14.30 3.67
N LEU A 33 -5.39 15.51 3.30
CA LEU A 33 -4.00 15.80 2.96
C LEU A 33 -3.11 15.73 4.21
N PRO A 34 -1.82 15.35 4.08
CA PRO A 34 -0.93 15.16 5.23
C PRO A 34 -0.76 16.42 6.08
N GLY A 35 -0.73 17.61 5.47
CA GLY A 35 -0.57 18.88 6.18
C GLY A 35 -1.83 19.42 6.87
N GLN A 36 -2.99 18.80 6.69
CA GLN A 36 -4.26 19.26 7.29
C GLN A 36 -4.50 18.62 8.65
N ASP A 37 -4.46 17.28 8.69
CA ASP A 37 -4.66 16.48 9.90
C ASP A 37 -3.92 15.15 9.72
N PRO A 38 -2.77 14.95 10.40
CA PRO A 38 -1.96 13.74 10.26
C PRO A 38 -2.69 12.45 10.66
N VAL A 39 -3.60 12.51 11.65
CA VAL A 39 -4.36 11.34 12.10
C VAL A 39 -5.40 10.97 11.04
N ARG A 40 -6.10 11.96 10.49
CA ARG A 40 -7.05 11.75 9.41
C ARG A 40 -6.38 11.25 8.13
N HIS A 41 -5.20 11.78 7.78
CA HIS A 41 -4.41 11.30 6.65
C HIS A 41 -4.04 9.81 6.83
N HIS A 42 -3.53 9.45 8.01
CA HIS A 42 -3.23 8.04 8.33
C HIS A 42 -4.46 7.15 8.23
N ASP A 43 -5.59 7.57 8.80
CA ASP A 43 -6.84 6.80 8.74
C ASP A 43 -7.31 6.60 7.29
N ALA A 44 -7.20 7.62 6.46
CA ALA A 44 -7.55 7.55 5.04
C ALA A 44 -6.67 6.55 4.28
N LEU A 45 -5.37 6.51 4.55
CA LEU A 45 -4.44 5.53 3.95
C LEU A 45 -4.67 4.11 4.47
N LEU A 46 -4.92 3.94 5.78
CA LEU A 46 -5.27 2.64 6.37
C LEU A 46 -6.57 2.09 5.77
N ALA A 47 -7.58 2.94 5.59
CA ALA A 47 -8.83 2.57 4.93
C ALA A 47 -8.58 2.18 3.46
N PHE A 48 -7.77 2.93 2.71
CA PHE A 48 -7.40 2.54 1.34
C PHE A 48 -6.74 1.15 1.29
N ILE A 49 -5.77 0.89 2.18
CA ILE A 49 -5.07 -0.40 2.23
C ILE A 49 -6.05 -1.53 2.55
N GLY A 50 -6.79 -1.41 3.66
CA GLY A 50 -7.58 -2.51 4.21
C GLY A 50 -8.97 -2.70 3.59
N MET A 51 -9.57 -1.65 3.01
CA MET A 51 -10.97 -1.67 2.57
C MET A 51 -11.15 -1.55 1.05
N SER A 52 -10.15 -1.08 0.30
CA SER A 52 -10.30 -0.96 -1.16
C SER A 52 -10.36 -2.34 -1.85
N ALA A 53 -11.16 -2.45 -2.92
CA ALA A 53 -11.23 -3.63 -3.79
C ALA A 53 -10.16 -3.66 -4.90
N LEU A 54 -9.31 -2.63 -4.98
CA LEU A 54 -8.23 -2.54 -5.96
C LEU A 54 -7.23 -3.71 -5.81
N SER A 55 -6.56 -4.14 -6.88
CA SER A 55 -5.60 -5.25 -6.77
C SER A 55 -4.46 -4.91 -5.79
N PRO A 56 -3.98 -5.89 -4.99
CA PRO A 56 -2.89 -5.65 -4.03
C PRO A 56 -1.66 -4.98 -4.65
N HIS A 57 -1.29 -5.40 -5.87
CA HIS A 57 -0.19 -4.81 -6.65
C HIS A 57 -0.41 -3.34 -6.95
N LEU A 58 -1.60 -2.98 -7.44
CA LEU A 58 -1.89 -1.57 -7.74
C LEU A 58 -2.01 -0.73 -6.47
N LYS A 59 -2.46 -1.31 -5.34
CA LYS A 59 -2.53 -0.59 -4.06
C LYS A 59 -1.14 -0.26 -3.57
N LEU A 60 -0.26 -1.26 -3.52
CA LEU A 60 1.11 -1.07 -3.07
C LEU A 60 1.85 -0.13 -4.02
N ALA A 61 1.69 -0.29 -5.34
CA ALA A 61 2.29 0.61 -6.33
C ALA A 61 1.82 2.06 -6.15
N ALA A 62 0.54 2.28 -5.87
CA ALA A 62 -0.01 3.61 -5.61
C ALA A 62 0.59 4.23 -4.34
N LEU A 63 0.68 3.47 -3.25
CA LEU A 63 1.29 3.95 -1.99
C LEU A 63 2.77 4.30 -2.20
N LEU A 64 3.52 3.41 -2.84
CA LEU A 64 4.94 3.65 -3.17
C LEU A 64 5.12 4.82 -4.14
N ALA A 65 4.17 5.10 -5.03
CA ALA A 65 4.27 6.21 -5.98
C ALA A 65 3.83 7.56 -5.40
N CYS A 66 2.85 7.57 -4.50
CA CYS A 66 2.10 8.78 -4.13
C CYS A 66 2.32 9.23 -2.68
N VAL A 67 2.87 8.38 -1.81
CA VAL A 67 2.96 8.66 -0.37
C VAL A 67 4.40 8.88 0.04
N ASP A 68 4.66 10.00 0.73
CA ASP A 68 5.95 10.29 1.34
C ASP A 68 6.14 9.44 2.61
N SER A 69 7.33 8.89 2.80
CA SER A 69 7.67 8.11 4.01
C SER A 69 7.66 8.95 5.29
N ARG A 70 7.67 10.27 5.19
CA ARG A 70 7.52 11.20 6.34
C ARG A 70 6.07 11.31 6.82
N ASP A 71 5.12 11.13 5.91
CA ASP A 71 3.69 11.30 6.17
C ASP A 71 3.00 10.00 6.57
N PHE A 72 3.58 8.85 6.17
CA PHE A 72 3.04 7.52 6.47
C PHE A 72 4.14 6.45 6.43
N ASP A 73 4.10 5.52 7.39
CA ASP A 73 5.02 4.39 7.42
C ASP A 73 4.64 3.32 6.37
N LEU A 74 5.37 3.32 5.25
CA LEU A 74 5.15 2.37 4.15
C LEU A 74 5.45 0.91 4.51
N ARG A 75 6.09 0.65 5.65
CA ARG A 75 6.20 -0.72 6.19
C ARG A 75 4.84 -1.31 6.51
N LEU A 76 3.89 -0.49 6.96
CA LEU A 76 2.50 -0.91 7.19
C LEU A 76 1.82 -1.35 5.89
N ALA A 77 2.07 -0.64 4.79
CA ALA A 77 1.54 -0.96 3.48
C ALA A 77 2.09 -2.30 2.96
N LEU A 78 3.42 -2.52 3.10
CA LEU A 78 4.01 -3.80 2.73
C LEU A 78 3.50 -4.92 3.63
N GLY A 79 3.47 -4.72 4.94
CA GLY A 79 2.94 -5.71 5.89
C GLY A 79 1.52 -6.16 5.54
N ALA A 80 0.65 -5.23 5.13
CA ALA A 80 -0.73 -5.57 4.74
C ALA A 80 -0.87 -6.35 3.43
N LEU A 81 0.09 -6.20 2.49
CA LEU A 81 -0.05 -6.61 1.09
C LEU A 81 1.01 -7.62 0.61
N ASP A 82 2.03 -7.90 1.42
CA ASP A 82 3.22 -8.68 1.00
C ASP A 82 2.86 -10.08 0.50
N ASP A 83 2.00 -10.81 1.22
CA ASP A 83 1.62 -12.19 0.83
C ASP A 83 1.04 -12.22 -0.59
N GLN A 84 0.17 -11.26 -0.92
CA GLN A 84 -0.49 -11.20 -2.22
C GLN A 84 0.45 -10.68 -3.32
N VAL A 85 1.32 -9.72 -2.99
CA VAL A 85 2.27 -9.14 -3.95
C VAL A 85 3.35 -10.16 -4.30
N SER A 86 3.92 -10.82 -3.29
CA SER A 86 5.00 -11.79 -3.45
C SER A 86 4.55 -13.07 -4.17
N ALA A 87 3.25 -13.40 -4.15
CA ALA A 87 2.70 -14.51 -4.91
C ALA A 87 2.84 -14.38 -6.45
N SER A 88 2.97 -13.15 -6.97
CA SER A 88 3.05 -12.91 -8.42
C SER A 88 4.38 -13.28 -9.07
N ARG A 89 5.44 -13.49 -8.27
CA ARG A 89 6.78 -13.91 -8.71
C ARG A 89 7.36 -13.11 -9.89
N ALA A 90 7.10 -11.80 -9.95
CA ALA A 90 7.64 -10.99 -11.03
C ALA A 90 9.18 -10.90 -10.95
N PRO A 91 9.90 -10.99 -12.08
CA PRO A 91 11.35 -10.84 -12.09
C PRO A 91 11.76 -9.38 -11.87
N TRP A 92 12.90 -9.17 -11.22
CA TRP A 92 13.54 -7.86 -11.19
C TRP A 92 14.11 -7.50 -12.57
N PRO A 93 14.23 -6.21 -12.91
CA PRO A 93 15.02 -5.79 -14.06
C PRO A 93 16.45 -6.34 -13.94
N GLY A 94 16.99 -6.89 -15.02
CA GLY A 94 18.33 -7.52 -15.00
C GLY A 94 19.44 -6.59 -14.51
N SER A 95 19.30 -5.28 -14.73
CA SER A 95 20.25 -4.26 -14.26
C SER A 95 20.37 -4.14 -12.75
N VAL A 96 19.39 -4.64 -11.98
CA VAL A 96 19.39 -4.59 -10.50
C VAL A 96 19.27 -5.96 -9.86
N GLN A 97 19.05 -7.03 -10.65
CA GLN A 97 18.71 -8.36 -10.17
C GLN A 97 19.69 -8.87 -9.10
N ASP A 98 21.00 -8.77 -9.34
CA ASP A 98 22.01 -9.29 -8.41
C ASP A 98 22.01 -8.56 -7.06
N ALA A 99 21.73 -7.25 -7.06
CA ALA A 99 21.68 -6.44 -5.84
C ALA A 99 20.43 -6.71 -4.98
N VAL A 100 19.36 -7.25 -5.58
CA VAL A 100 18.06 -7.40 -4.92
C VAL A 100 17.52 -8.83 -4.95
N ALA A 101 18.30 -9.80 -5.42
CA ALA A 101 17.88 -11.19 -5.54
C ALA A 101 17.46 -11.80 -4.20
N GLY A 102 18.10 -11.38 -3.10
CA GLY A 102 17.74 -11.78 -1.73
C GLY A 102 16.44 -11.14 -1.20
N ASN A 103 15.94 -10.10 -1.87
CA ASN A 103 14.78 -9.32 -1.42
C ASN A 103 13.44 -9.89 -1.95
N GLY A 104 13.39 -11.15 -2.35
CA GLY A 104 12.19 -11.76 -2.92
C GLY A 104 11.84 -11.24 -4.32
N PRO A 105 10.66 -11.56 -4.87
CA PRO A 105 10.31 -11.22 -6.24
C PRO A 105 9.94 -9.74 -6.40
N ALA A 106 10.19 -9.15 -7.56
CA ALA A 106 9.70 -7.82 -7.88
C ALA A 106 8.16 -7.76 -7.90
N MET A 107 7.63 -6.57 -8.19
CA MET A 107 6.21 -6.35 -8.42
C MET A 107 6.01 -5.82 -9.84
N GLN A 108 5.07 -6.40 -10.59
CA GLN A 108 4.63 -5.80 -11.85
C GLN A 108 3.91 -4.49 -11.59
N VAL A 109 4.33 -3.43 -12.27
CA VAL A 109 3.71 -2.11 -12.17
C VAL A 109 2.99 -1.80 -13.48
N ALA A 110 1.67 -1.77 -13.45
CA ALA A 110 0.87 -1.39 -14.60
C ALA A 110 0.93 0.13 -14.83
N SER A 111 1.99 0.58 -15.51
CA SER A 111 2.19 1.97 -15.91
C SER A 111 2.72 2.05 -17.35
N ARG A 112 2.35 3.13 -18.05
CA ARG A 112 2.93 3.47 -19.36
C ARG A 112 4.24 4.24 -19.27
N ARG A 113 4.69 4.57 -18.05
CA ARG A 113 5.88 5.38 -17.78
C ARG A 113 6.95 4.50 -17.16
N ASP A 114 7.98 4.17 -17.91
CA ASP A 114 9.05 3.26 -17.46
C ASP A 114 9.73 3.75 -16.18
N TRP A 115 9.99 5.06 -16.09
CA TRP A 115 10.59 5.67 -14.90
C TRP A 115 9.73 5.47 -13.64
N LEU A 116 8.41 5.44 -13.78
CA LEU A 116 7.49 5.27 -12.66
C LEU A 116 7.49 3.83 -12.17
N GLY A 117 7.55 2.87 -13.10
CA GLY A 117 7.78 1.47 -12.78
C GLY A 117 9.09 1.30 -12.00
N ALA A 118 10.19 1.86 -12.52
CA ALA A 118 11.50 1.80 -11.88
C ALA A 118 11.50 2.45 -10.47
N PHE A 119 10.84 3.60 -10.31
CA PHE A 119 10.72 4.28 -9.01
C PHE A 119 10.00 3.41 -7.96
N VAL A 120 8.85 2.82 -8.31
CA VAL A 120 8.08 1.96 -7.41
C VAL A 120 8.88 0.71 -7.03
N VAL A 121 9.51 0.07 -8.01
CA VAL A 121 10.33 -1.13 -7.84
C VAL A 121 11.55 -0.82 -6.94
N GLY A 122 12.21 0.34 -7.13
CA GLY A 122 13.30 0.79 -6.27
C GLY A 122 12.88 1.05 -4.82
N ARG A 123 11.73 1.70 -4.59
CA ARG A 123 11.21 1.89 -3.22
C ARG A 123 10.82 0.57 -2.56
N LEU A 124 10.26 -0.38 -3.32
CA LEU A 124 9.98 -1.72 -2.80
C LEU A 124 11.27 -2.45 -2.41
N ALA A 125 12.32 -2.36 -3.23
CA ALA A 125 13.62 -2.95 -2.90
C ALA A 125 14.18 -2.37 -1.59
N GLY A 126 14.12 -1.05 -1.41
CA GLY A 126 14.58 -0.40 -0.17
C GLY A 126 13.77 -0.82 1.06
N LEU A 127 12.45 -1.00 0.94
CA LEU A 127 11.65 -1.54 2.04
C LEU A 127 12.05 -2.98 2.38
N ARG A 128 12.28 -3.82 1.37
CA ARG A 128 12.65 -5.23 1.64
C ARG A 128 14.07 -5.40 2.13
N ASP A 129 14.98 -4.51 1.73
CA ASP A 129 16.32 -4.44 2.31
C ASP A 129 16.25 -4.06 3.80
N ALA A 130 15.47 -3.03 4.16
CA ALA A 130 15.23 -2.69 5.57
C ALA A 130 14.62 -3.87 6.35
N MET A 131 13.69 -4.61 5.75
CA MET A 131 13.11 -5.81 6.34
C MET A 131 14.14 -6.92 6.57
N ALA A 132 15.08 -7.10 5.64
CA ALA A 132 16.16 -8.07 5.76
C ALA A 132 17.14 -7.68 6.88
N GLN A 133 17.45 -6.39 6.99
CA GLN A 133 18.31 -5.85 8.06
C GLN A 133 17.66 -5.95 9.44
N ASP A 134 16.34 -5.79 9.53
CA ASP A 134 15.58 -5.97 10.78
C ASP A 134 15.60 -7.44 11.28
N GLY A 135 15.91 -8.41 10.41
CA GLY A 135 16.04 -9.85 10.75
C GLY A 135 14.74 -10.56 11.15
N ALA A 136 13.68 -9.81 11.44
CA ALA A 136 12.38 -10.32 11.88
C ALA A 136 11.39 -10.61 10.73
N GLY A 137 11.78 -10.29 9.49
CA GLY A 137 10.94 -10.47 8.30
C GLY A 137 9.68 -9.59 8.31
N VAL A 138 8.66 -9.98 7.55
CA VAL A 138 7.44 -9.17 7.36
C VAL A 138 6.44 -9.27 8.52
N ALA A 139 6.61 -10.25 9.42
CA ALA A 139 5.64 -10.55 10.47
C ALA A 139 5.38 -9.37 11.43
N PRO A 140 6.40 -8.65 11.94
CA PRO A 140 6.17 -7.48 12.78
C PRO A 140 5.40 -6.38 12.07
N TRP A 141 5.59 -6.22 10.76
CA TRP A 141 4.93 -5.19 9.96
C TRP A 141 3.46 -5.55 9.70
N LYS A 142 3.17 -6.84 9.50
CA LYS A 142 1.80 -7.38 9.48
C LYS A 142 1.08 -7.07 10.79
N ASP A 143 1.72 -7.32 11.92
CA ASP A 143 1.15 -7.11 13.25
C ASP A 143 0.91 -5.62 13.53
N ALA A 144 1.90 -4.78 13.18
CA ALA A 144 1.79 -3.33 13.27
C ALA A 144 0.62 -2.81 12.43
N PHE A 145 0.46 -3.27 11.19
CA PHE A 145 -0.68 -2.91 10.35
C PHE A 145 -2.01 -3.31 11.00
N ARG A 146 -2.15 -4.56 11.46
CA ARG A 146 -3.39 -5.04 12.09
C ARG A 146 -3.77 -4.19 13.30
N LYS A 147 -2.79 -3.87 14.15
CA LYS A 147 -2.99 -2.99 15.31
C LYS A 147 -3.49 -1.60 14.89
N ARG A 148 -2.77 -0.92 13.98
CA ARG A 148 -3.13 0.44 13.54
C ARG A 148 -4.48 0.48 12.83
N TYR A 149 -4.79 -0.54 12.05
CA TYR A 149 -6.07 -0.68 11.37
C TYR A 149 -7.22 -0.90 12.39
N ALA A 150 -7.02 -1.71 13.43
CA ALA A 150 -8.00 -1.87 14.50
C ALA A 150 -8.24 -0.56 15.28
N GLU A 151 -7.17 0.17 15.62
CA GLU A 151 -7.27 1.49 16.27
C GLU A 151 -8.05 2.49 15.40
N MET A 152 -7.78 2.51 14.09
CA MET A 152 -8.53 3.32 13.12
C MET A 152 -10.00 2.91 13.07
N ALA A 153 -10.30 1.61 12.99
CA ALA A 153 -11.67 1.10 12.99
C ALA A 153 -12.44 1.52 14.25
N GLN A 154 -11.80 1.43 15.42
CA GLN A 154 -12.37 1.88 16.70
C GLN A 154 -12.65 3.38 16.71
N ARG A 155 -11.67 4.22 16.32
CA ARG A 155 -11.86 5.69 16.22
C ARG A 155 -13.01 6.08 15.29
N ARG A 156 -13.25 5.27 14.26
CA ARG A 156 -14.19 5.55 13.18
C ARG A 156 -15.54 4.84 13.33
N GLY A 157 -15.74 4.09 14.42
CA GLY A 157 -16.98 3.34 14.66
C GLY A 157 -17.24 2.25 13.62
N LEU A 158 -16.18 1.71 12.99
CA LEU A 158 -16.29 0.61 12.05
C LEU A 158 -16.34 -0.73 12.81
N PRO A 159 -17.06 -1.73 12.30
CA PRO A 159 -17.04 -3.06 12.90
C PRO A 159 -15.60 -3.57 12.95
N ALA A 160 -15.17 -4.04 14.13
CA ALA A 160 -13.82 -4.54 14.31
C ALA A 160 -13.58 -5.69 13.31
N PRO A 161 -12.50 -5.65 12.51
CA PRO A 161 -12.12 -6.82 11.74
C PRO A 161 -11.83 -7.97 12.71
N PRO A 162 -12.20 -9.23 12.40
CA PRO A 162 -11.90 -10.34 13.28
C PRO A 162 -10.39 -10.37 13.53
N LEU A 163 -9.99 -10.40 14.80
CA LEU A 163 -8.60 -10.64 15.19
C LEU A 163 -8.15 -11.96 14.55
N GLY A 164 -7.24 -11.88 13.58
CA GLY A 164 -6.71 -13.05 12.85
C GLY A 164 -7.33 -13.31 11.46
N ALA A 165 -8.36 -12.58 11.05
CA ALA A 165 -8.77 -12.60 9.64
C ALA A 165 -7.91 -11.60 8.86
N ALA A 166 -7.07 -12.11 7.96
CA ALA A 166 -6.56 -11.29 6.87
C ALA A 166 -7.74 -10.51 6.26
N PRO A 167 -7.57 -9.22 5.89
CA PRO A 167 -8.64 -8.46 5.27
C PRO A 167 -9.20 -9.30 4.13
N ARG A 168 -10.52 -9.58 4.17
CA ARG A 168 -11.21 -10.33 3.13
C ARG A 168 -11.18 -9.47 1.87
N LEU A 169 -10.08 -9.57 1.12
CA LEU A 169 -10.00 -9.18 -0.27
C LEU A 169 -10.94 -10.13 -0.99
N THR A 170 -12.14 -9.66 -1.27
CA THR A 170 -13.16 -10.38 -2.02
C THR A 170 -12.54 -10.85 -3.33
N ARG A 171 -12.32 -12.15 -3.44
CA ARG A 171 -11.90 -12.82 -4.66
C ARG A 171 -13.05 -12.67 -5.66
N VAL A 172 -12.92 -11.74 -6.60
CA VAL A 172 -13.84 -11.65 -7.73
C VAL A 172 -13.60 -12.89 -8.59
N LYS A 173 -14.67 -13.67 -8.79
CA LYS A 173 -14.69 -14.84 -9.68
C LYS A 173 -14.56 -14.40 -11.14
#